data_AF-A0A8B8IU13-F1
#
_entry.id   AF-A0A8B8IU13-F1
#
_cell.length_a   1.000
_cell.length_b   1.000
_cell.length_c   1.000
_cell.angle_alpha   90.00
_cell.angle_beta   90.00
_cell.angle_gamma   90.00
#
_symmetry.space_group_name_H-M   'P 1'
#
loop_
_entity.id
_entity.type
_entity.pdbx_description
1 polymer ?
#
loop_
_entity_poly.entity_id
_entity_poly.type
_entity_poly.pdbx_seq_one_letter_code
_entity_poly.pdbx_strand_id
1 'polypeptide(L)'
;MTDCQSLATSMFFQSDWLERLLEDCEREAIDYRNVKLLKREGRSAVWNVCMMLGCLSHGVPGQACHLFERYLYRLLNSQGNLSDPESQVVIVDNIMPRFLLMITCCVQLSAKMSSADTHNNASLLRIALLTKGISYSTEEINATEADIFKMLDFRMPLWTSVDMGELLATELKLPAQIIKAVARIVDLSEYYREDIERKVFWAANLTSTTQNVTGIRSLHLSAGAVAAAVRLSPHRPDPAPALARLLRLPQAYIECLRDVILKQMAGNRTTPTILKRKNSASS
;
A
#
# COMPACT_ATOMS: atom_id res chain seq x y z
N MET A 1 -15.67 -25.91 36.03
CA MET A 1 -16.52 -24.82 35.49
C MET A 1 -15.66 -23.63 35.11
N THR A 2 -14.66 -23.82 34.24
CA THR A 2 -13.64 -22.79 33.93
C THR A 2 -13.31 -22.68 32.45
N ASP A 3 -13.95 -23.46 31.57
CA ASP A 3 -13.65 -23.47 30.13
C ASP A 3 -14.65 -22.69 29.26
N CYS A 4 -15.69 -22.10 29.85
CA CYS A 4 -16.73 -21.40 29.08
C CYS A 4 -16.52 -19.88 28.98
N GLN A 5 -15.67 -19.28 29.83
CA GLN A 5 -15.40 -17.84 29.81
C GLN A 5 -14.27 -17.45 28.84
N SER A 6 -13.28 -18.33 28.57
CA SER A 6 -12.17 -17.99 27.66
C SER A 6 -12.57 -18.01 26.18
N LEU A 7 -13.55 -18.83 25.80
CA LEU A 7 -14.10 -18.91 24.44
C LEU A 7 -14.98 -17.71 24.08
N ALA A 8 -15.73 -17.16 25.04
CA ALA A 8 -16.57 -15.99 24.82
C ALA A 8 -15.71 -14.72 24.61
N THR A 9 -14.63 -14.55 25.38
CA THR A 9 -13.74 -13.40 25.23
C THR A 9 -12.96 -13.44 23.92
N SER A 10 -12.55 -14.61 23.43
CA SER A 10 -11.86 -14.71 22.13
C SER A 10 -12.78 -14.41 20.94
N MET A 11 -14.08 -14.74 21.03
CA MET A 11 -15.05 -14.42 19.98
C MET A 11 -15.42 -12.93 19.92
N PHE A 12 -15.44 -12.23 21.06
CA PHE A 12 -15.78 -10.79 21.11
C PHE A 12 -14.68 -9.87 20.53
N PHE A 13 -13.40 -10.25 20.59
CA PHE A 13 -12.31 -9.45 20.00
C PHE A 13 -12.04 -9.77 18.52
N GLN A 14 -12.43 -10.95 18.04
CA GLN A 14 -12.22 -11.33 16.63
C GLN A 14 -13.16 -10.61 15.66
N SER A 15 -14.33 -10.14 16.09
CA SER A 15 -15.28 -9.41 15.23
C SER A 15 -14.90 -7.95 15.00
N ASP A 16 -14.31 -7.28 15.99
CA ASP A 16 -14.17 -5.82 15.97
C ASP A 16 -13.12 -5.31 14.99
N TRP A 17 -12.01 -6.03 14.81
CA TRP A 17 -10.95 -5.57 13.91
C TRP A 17 -11.35 -5.73 12.44
N LEU A 18 -12.07 -6.81 12.09
CA LEU A 18 -12.48 -7.09 10.72
C LEU A 18 -13.54 -6.09 10.25
N GLU A 19 -14.53 -5.76 11.09
CA GLU A 19 -15.52 -4.74 10.74
C GLU A 19 -14.85 -3.37 10.55
N ARG A 20 -13.93 -2.96 11.46
CA ARG A 20 -13.19 -1.70 11.27
C ARG A 20 -12.34 -1.72 10.00
N LEU A 21 -11.76 -2.87 9.65
CA LEU A 21 -11.00 -3.04 8.40
C LEU A 21 -11.88 -2.92 7.16
N LEU A 22 -13.10 -3.47 7.20
CA LEU A 22 -14.09 -3.31 6.14
C LEU A 22 -14.57 -1.85 6.03
N GLU A 23 -14.81 -1.18 7.15
CA GLU A 23 -15.17 0.25 7.17
C GLU A 23 -14.06 1.13 6.55
N ASP A 24 -12.80 0.92 6.91
CA ASP A 24 -11.70 1.68 6.32
C ASP A 24 -11.53 1.37 4.81
N CYS A 25 -11.78 0.13 4.40
CA CYS A 25 -11.81 -0.25 2.98
C CYS A 25 -12.96 0.43 2.21
N GLU A 26 -14.12 0.62 2.84
CA GLU A 26 -15.23 1.39 2.27
C GLU A 26 -14.92 2.88 2.19
N ARG A 27 -14.29 3.44 3.22
CA ARG A 27 -13.78 4.83 3.19
C ARG A 27 -12.72 5.02 2.11
N GLU A 28 -11.85 4.03 1.89
CA GLU A 28 -10.89 4.02 0.77
C GLU A 28 -11.61 4.17 -0.58
N ALA A 29 -12.78 3.57 -0.74
CA ALA A 29 -13.55 3.71 -1.99
C ALA A 29 -14.09 5.13 -2.22
N ILE A 30 -14.41 5.84 -1.13
CA ILE A 30 -14.98 7.20 -1.16
C ILE A 30 -13.87 8.22 -1.37
N ASP A 31 -12.83 8.14 -0.54
CA ASP A 31 -11.74 9.13 -0.50
C ASP A 31 -10.77 9.01 -1.69
N TYR A 32 -10.68 7.83 -2.31
CA TYR A 32 -9.69 7.52 -3.36
C TYR A 32 -10.31 7.33 -4.73
N ARG A 33 -11.60 7.72 -4.90
CA ARG A 33 -12.26 7.65 -6.20
C ARG A 33 -11.51 8.55 -7.20
N ASN A 34 -10.80 7.92 -8.14
CA ASN A 34 -9.98 8.57 -9.18
C ASN A 34 -8.66 9.21 -8.71
N VAL A 35 -8.12 8.84 -7.54
CA VAL A 35 -6.88 9.43 -6.97
C VAL A 35 -5.58 8.80 -7.52
N LYS A 36 -5.66 8.02 -8.61
CA LYS A 36 -4.49 7.30 -9.15
C LYS A 36 -3.66 8.18 -10.06
N LEU A 37 -2.70 8.86 -9.45
CA LEU A 37 -1.79 9.78 -10.14
C LEU A 37 -0.42 9.15 -10.41
N LEU A 38 0.06 8.26 -9.54
CA LEU A 38 1.39 7.66 -9.71
C LEU A 38 1.33 6.44 -10.62
N LYS A 39 1.86 6.62 -11.83
CA LYS A 39 2.23 5.50 -12.69
C LYS A 39 3.43 4.75 -12.12
N ARG A 40 3.78 3.63 -12.75
CA ARG A 40 4.97 2.81 -12.42
C ARG A 40 6.23 3.61 -12.08
N GLU A 41 6.56 4.65 -12.85
CA GLU A 41 7.75 5.49 -12.64
C GLU A 41 7.68 6.28 -11.32
N GLY A 42 6.50 6.84 -11.02
CA GLY A 42 6.24 7.56 -9.77
C GLY A 42 6.34 6.65 -8.55
N ARG A 43 5.72 5.46 -8.62
CA ARG A 43 5.83 4.46 -7.55
C ARG A 43 7.28 3.98 -7.38
N SER A 44 8.03 3.82 -8.47
CA SER A 44 9.46 3.51 -8.44
C SER A 44 10.29 4.60 -7.74
N ALA A 45 9.98 5.88 -7.98
CA ALA A 45 10.64 6.99 -7.28
C ALA A 45 10.40 6.94 -5.76
N VAL A 46 9.15 6.71 -5.32
CA VAL A 46 8.82 6.55 -3.89
C VAL A 46 9.57 5.37 -3.29
N TRP A 47 9.61 4.22 -3.98
CA TRP A 47 10.34 3.04 -3.53
C TRP A 47 11.84 3.28 -3.41
N ASN A 48 12.43 4.02 -4.35
CA ASN A 48 13.85 4.39 -4.30
C ASN A 48 14.17 5.29 -3.11
N VAL A 49 13.27 6.21 -2.75
CA VAL A 49 13.42 7.04 -1.55
C VAL A 49 13.28 6.17 -0.28
N CYS A 50 12.34 5.24 -0.24
CA CYS A 50 12.23 4.28 0.86
C CYS A 50 13.52 3.47 1.04
N MET A 51 14.13 3.00 -0.06
CA MET A 51 15.42 2.31 -0.01
C MET A 51 16.54 3.20 0.53
N MET A 52 16.60 4.45 0.07
CA MET A 52 17.60 5.42 0.49
C MET A 52 17.53 5.71 2.00
N LEU A 53 16.31 5.74 2.56
CA LEU A 53 16.07 5.97 3.98
C LEU A 53 16.05 4.68 4.81
N GLY A 54 16.19 3.50 4.19
CA GLY A 54 16.14 2.22 4.89
C GLY A 54 14.73 1.79 5.35
N CYS A 55 13.66 2.39 4.81
CA CYS A 55 12.28 2.15 5.22
C CYS A 55 11.53 1.21 4.27
N LEU A 56 11.98 -0.04 4.16
CA LEU A 56 11.38 -1.07 3.26
C LEU A 56 10.54 -2.13 3.99
N SER A 57 10.31 -1.97 5.28
CA SER A 57 9.56 -2.92 6.10
C SER A 57 8.12 -2.47 6.32
N HIS A 58 7.27 -3.41 6.74
CA HIS A 58 5.91 -3.16 7.22
C HIS A 58 5.05 -2.33 6.26
N GLY A 59 5.14 -2.59 4.95
CA GLY A 59 4.29 -1.91 3.96
C GLY A 59 4.57 -0.41 3.76
N VAL A 60 5.61 0.15 4.40
CA VAL A 60 5.93 1.60 4.34
C VAL A 60 5.97 2.14 2.92
N PRO A 61 6.60 1.47 1.93
CA PRO A 61 6.66 2.02 0.58
C PRO A 61 5.29 2.07 -0.12
N GLY A 62 4.46 1.03 0.04
CA GLY A 62 3.11 1.00 -0.53
C GLY A 62 2.25 2.11 0.08
N GLN A 63 2.31 2.22 1.41
CA GLN A 63 1.61 3.26 2.16
C GLN A 63 2.08 4.67 1.79
N ALA A 64 3.39 4.87 1.57
CA ALA A 64 3.94 6.15 1.13
C ALA A 64 3.44 6.55 -0.27
N CYS A 65 3.29 5.59 -1.19
CA CYS A 65 2.67 5.83 -2.50
C CYS A 65 1.24 6.33 -2.35
N HIS A 66 0.42 5.66 -1.52
CA HIS A 66 -0.97 6.04 -1.28
C HIS A 66 -1.09 7.43 -0.66
N LEU A 67 -0.26 7.73 0.34
CA LEU A 67 -0.22 9.07 0.96
C LEU A 67 0.14 10.15 -0.05
N PHE A 68 1.14 9.88 -0.89
CA PHE A 68 1.57 10.84 -1.89
C PHE A 68 0.51 11.05 -2.98
N GLU A 69 -0.15 9.98 -3.44
CA GLU A 69 -1.29 10.05 -4.38
C GLU A 69 -2.42 10.92 -3.81
N ARG A 70 -2.83 10.70 -2.56
CA ARG A 70 -3.86 11.51 -1.88
C ARG A 70 -3.44 12.96 -1.74
N TYR A 71 -2.19 13.20 -1.34
CA TYR A 71 -1.68 14.55 -1.17
C TYR A 71 -1.68 15.30 -2.50
N LEU A 72 -1.18 14.68 -3.58
CA LEU A 72 -1.21 15.27 -4.92
C LEU A 72 -2.65 15.56 -5.37
N TYR A 73 -3.58 14.64 -5.15
CA TYR A 73 -4.98 14.86 -5.51
C TYR A 73 -5.60 16.06 -4.76
N ARG A 74 -5.36 16.18 -3.44
CA ARG A 74 -5.82 17.32 -2.65
C ARG A 74 -5.16 18.62 -3.12
N LEU A 75 -3.86 18.59 -3.37
CA LEU A 75 -3.09 19.74 -3.85
C LEU A 75 -3.63 20.23 -5.19
N LEU A 76 -3.82 19.34 -6.16
CA LEU A 76 -4.35 19.66 -7.49
C LEU A 76 -5.77 20.22 -7.41
N ASN A 77 -6.65 19.63 -6.59
CA ASN A 77 -8.00 20.15 -6.38
C ASN A 77 -8.03 21.52 -5.69
N SER A 78 -7.03 21.82 -4.85
CA SER A 78 -6.92 23.14 -4.21
C SER A 78 -6.44 24.24 -5.16
N GLN A 79 -5.77 23.87 -6.27
CA GLN A 79 -5.17 24.81 -7.23
C GLN A 79 -6.14 25.26 -8.33
N GLY A 80 -7.39 24.75 -8.37
CA GLY A 80 -8.44 25.24 -9.28
C GLY A 80 -8.66 24.40 -10.53
N ASN A 81 -9.00 25.04 -11.65
CA ASN A 81 -9.53 24.36 -12.84
C ASN A 81 -8.42 23.68 -13.66
N LEU A 82 -8.24 22.38 -13.44
CA LEU A 82 -7.32 21.52 -14.20
C LEU A 82 -7.69 21.35 -15.68
N SER A 83 -8.80 21.94 -16.16
CA SER A 83 -9.21 21.83 -17.56
C SER A 83 -8.42 22.76 -18.50
N ASP A 84 -7.75 23.76 -17.94
CA ASP A 84 -6.97 24.75 -18.70
C ASP A 84 -5.48 24.33 -18.83
N PRO A 85 -4.94 24.14 -20.04
CA PRO A 85 -3.55 23.73 -20.25
C PRO A 85 -2.51 24.70 -19.68
N GLU A 86 -2.77 26.01 -19.71
CA GLU A 86 -1.82 27.00 -19.16
C GLU A 86 -1.75 26.89 -17.64
N SER A 87 -2.90 26.78 -16.98
CA SER A 87 -2.99 26.51 -15.55
C SER A 87 -2.29 25.21 -15.15
N GLN A 88 -2.37 24.15 -15.97
CA GLN A 88 -1.65 22.89 -15.72
C GLN A 88 -0.13 23.08 -15.72
N VAL A 89 0.42 23.85 -16.67
CA VAL A 89 1.86 24.11 -16.73
C VAL A 89 2.32 24.83 -15.47
N VAL A 90 1.60 25.88 -15.05
CA VAL A 90 1.92 26.65 -13.83
C VAL A 90 1.89 25.75 -12.59
N ILE A 91 0.90 24.85 -12.49
CA ILE A 91 0.80 23.90 -11.37
C ILE A 91 1.99 22.94 -11.36
N VAL A 92 2.36 22.39 -12.51
CA VAL A 92 3.50 21.48 -12.64
C VAL A 92 4.80 22.19 -12.28
N ASP A 93 5.03 23.39 -12.79
CA ASP A 93 6.23 24.20 -12.50
C ASP A 93 6.36 24.54 -11.01
N ASN A 94 5.24 24.69 -10.30
CA ASN A 94 5.23 24.91 -8.85
C ASN A 94 5.49 23.62 -8.05
N ILE A 95 5.02 22.46 -8.53
CA ILE A 95 5.13 21.19 -7.82
C ILE A 95 6.50 20.53 -8.04
N MET A 96 6.99 20.52 -9.28
CA MET A 96 8.17 19.76 -9.69
C MET A 96 9.44 20.06 -8.88
N PRO A 97 9.78 21.33 -8.56
CA PRO A 97 10.97 21.64 -7.76
C PRO A 97 10.94 21.05 -6.35
N ARG A 98 9.74 20.82 -5.80
CA ARG A 98 9.53 20.29 -4.44
C ARG A 98 9.11 18.82 -4.44
N PHE A 99 9.02 18.18 -5.59
CA PHE A 99 8.46 16.84 -5.74
C PHE A 99 9.20 15.79 -4.89
N LEU A 100 10.54 15.82 -4.90
CA LEU A 100 11.32 14.89 -4.09
C LEU A 100 11.15 15.15 -2.59
N LEU A 101 11.07 16.42 -2.17
CA LEU A 101 10.80 16.76 -0.77
C LEU A 101 9.44 16.22 -0.33
N MET A 102 8.40 16.38 -1.16
CA MET A 102 7.05 15.86 -0.89
C MET A 102 7.04 14.34 -0.76
N ILE A 103 7.69 13.61 -1.69
CA ILE A 103 7.84 12.15 -1.60
C ILE A 103 8.53 11.77 -0.28
N THR A 104 9.64 12.44 0.02
CA THR A 104 10.46 12.12 1.19
C THR A 104 9.68 12.34 2.50
N CYS A 105 8.88 13.40 2.58
CA CYS A 105 8.00 13.64 3.72
C CYS A 105 6.87 12.60 3.82
N CYS A 106 6.28 12.16 2.70
CA CYS A 106 5.31 11.06 2.69
C CYS A 106 5.92 9.74 3.18
N VAL A 107 7.17 9.44 2.80
CA VAL A 107 7.91 8.28 3.29
C VAL A 107 8.18 8.40 4.80
N GLN A 108 8.58 9.57 5.29
CA GLN A 108 8.78 9.81 6.72
C GLN A 108 7.49 9.61 7.52
N LEU A 109 6.36 10.19 7.08
CA LEU A 109 5.06 10.01 7.71
C LEU A 109 4.65 8.53 7.72
N SER A 110 4.79 7.84 6.59
CA SER A 110 4.48 6.42 6.48
C SER A 110 5.32 5.57 7.44
N ALA A 111 6.63 5.85 7.53
CA ALA A 111 7.55 5.15 8.42
C ALA A 111 7.17 5.35 9.90
N LYS A 112 6.93 6.60 10.33
CA LYS A 112 6.50 6.94 11.69
C LYS A 112 5.23 6.22 12.11
N MET A 113 4.30 6.00 11.18
CA MET A 113 3.03 5.31 11.46
C MET A 113 3.16 3.79 11.50
N SER A 114 4.06 3.21 10.70
CA SER A 114 4.09 1.76 10.46
C SER A 114 5.22 1.04 11.21
N SER A 115 6.21 1.76 11.74
CA SER A 115 7.35 1.15 12.41
C SER A 115 7.93 2.03 13.52
N ALA A 116 7.73 1.60 14.76
CA ALA A 116 8.34 2.22 15.94
C ALA A 116 9.88 2.21 15.89
N ASP A 117 10.46 1.23 15.17
CA ASP A 117 11.91 1.07 15.02
C ASP A 117 12.52 2.00 13.97
N THR A 118 11.70 2.71 13.17
CA THR A 118 12.23 3.66 12.19
C THR A 118 12.57 5.00 12.85
N HIS A 119 13.87 5.25 13.05
CA HIS A 119 14.39 6.55 13.50
C HIS A 119 14.39 7.61 12.38
N ASN A 120 13.36 7.62 11.54
CA ASN A 120 13.30 8.49 10.38
C ASN A 120 12.88 9.90 10.82
N ASN A 121 13.84 10.82 10.81
CA ASN A 121 13.66 12.20 11.23
C ASN A 121 14.17 13.17 10.17
N ALA A 122 13.78 14.44 10.30
CA ALA A 122 14.11 15.47 9.32
C ALA A 122 15.63 15.67 9.11
N SER A 123 16.47 15.33 10.10
CA SER A 123 17.92 15.36 9.95
C SER A 123 18.43 14.25 9.02
N LEU A 124 17.91 13.02 9.16
CA LEU A 124 18.22 11.91 8.25
C LEU A 124 17.75 12.21 6.83
N LEU A 125 16.55 12.77 6.69
CA LEU A 125 16.01 13.20 5.40
C LEU A 125 16.88 14.26 4.74
N ARG A 126 17.31 15.28 5.52
CA ARG A 126 18.22 16.31 5.03
C ARG A 126 19.52 15.70 4.50
N ILE A 127 20.13 14.77 5.23
CA ILE A 127 21.34 14.07 4.77
C ILE A 127 21.06 13.33 3.45
N ALA A 128 19.95 12.59 3.38
CA ALA A 128 19.58 11.84 2.20
C ALA A 128 19.35 12.74 0.96
N LEU A 129 18.65 13.85 1.13
CA LEU A 129 18.43 14.85 0.08
C LEU A 129 19.73 15.53 -0.36
N LEU A 130 20.63 15.83 0.58
CA LEU A 130 21.96 16.39 0.29
C LEU A 130 22.80 15.43 -0.57
N THR A 131 22.72 14.11 -0.36
CA THR A 131 23.40 13.13 -1.24
C THR A 131 22.87 13.13 -2.68
N LYS A 132 21.69 13.72 -2.92
CA LYS A 132 21.11 13.94 -4.24
C LYS A 132 21.35 15.35 -4.78
N GLY A 133 22.16 16.16 -4.10
CA GLY A 133 22.46 17.54 -4.47
C GLY A 133 21.32 18.51 -4.17
N ILE A 134 20.37 18.12 -3.31
CA ILE A 134 19.19 18.93 -2.98
C ILE A 134 19.32 19.41 -1.53
N SER A 135 19.28 20.72 -1.37
CA SER A 135 19.49 21.38 -0.08
C SER A 135 18.16 21.89 0.46
N TYR A 136 17.74 21.34 1.59
CA TYR A 136 16.64 21.85 2.41
C TYR A 136 17.10 21.94 3.87
N SER A 137 16.54 22.91 4.60
CA SER A 137 16.69 23.00 6.05
C SER A 137 15.79 21.97 6.75
N THR A 138 16.10 21.69 8.01
CA THR A 138 15.28 20.81 8.84
C THR A 138 13.91 21.43 9.09
N GLU A 139 13.84 22.77 9.18
CA GLU A 139 12.62 23.55 9.32
C GLU A 139 11.72 23.43 8.08
N GLU A 140 12.29 23.50 6.87
CA GLU A 140 11.55 23.33 5.61
C GLU A 140 10.98 21.91 5.46
N ILE A 141 11.74 20.90 5.89
CA ILE A 141 11.29 19.50 5.89
C ILE A 141 10.13 19.32 6.88
N ASN A 142 10.28 19.79 8.11
CA ASN A 142 9.22 19.69 9.13
C ASN A 142 7.96 20.47 8.72
N ALA A 143 8.11 21.67 8.16
CA ALA A 143 7.00 22.45 7.66
C ALA A 143 6.26 21.72 6.53
N THR A 144 7.00 21.17 5.56
CA THR A 144 6.40 20.41 4.44
C THR A 144 5.70 19.13 4.93
N GLU A 145 6.28 18.43 5.91
CA GLU A 145 5.64 17.28 6.55
C GLU A 145 4.32 17.67 7.23
N ALA A 146 4.32 18.74 8.02
CA ALA A 146 3.14 19.24 8.70
C ALA A 146 2.05 19.69 7.72
N ASP A 147 2.45 20.36 6.62
CA ASP A 147 1.55 20.78 5.56
C ASP A 147 0.88 19.59 4.87
N ILE A 148 1.64 18.54 4.55
CA ILE A 148 1.09 17.29 3.98
C ILE A 148 0.09 16.68 4.96
N PHE A 149 0.46 16.54 6.23
CA PHE A 149 -0.41 15.92 7.23
C PHE A 149 -1.71 16.71 7.45
N LYS A 150 -1.62 18.04 7.47
CA LYS A 150 -2.77 18.95 7.53
C LYS A 150 -3.65 18.85 6.28
N MET A 151 -3.06 18.79 5.08
CA MET A 151 -3.79 18.69 3.81
C MET A 151 -4.54 17.36 3.66
N LEU A 152 -4.08 16.33 4.38
CA LEU A 152 -4.76 15.04 4.52
C LEU A 152 -5.77 15.01 5.67
N ASP A 153 -6.17 16.18 6.19
CA ASP A 153 -7.12 16.35 7.30
C ASP A 153 -6.69 15.61 8.58
N PHE A 154 -5.38 15.43 8.77
CA PHE A 154 -4.81 14.61 9.85
C PHE A 154 -5.26 13.14 9.83
N ARG A 155 -5.73 12.64 8.67
CA ARG A 155 -6.25 11.27 8.50
C ARG A 155 -5.26 10.37 7.79
N MET A 156 -4.62 9.50 8.55
CA MET A 156 -3.76 8.43 8.05
C MET A 156 -4.49 7.09 8.13
N PRO A 157 -4.34 6.21 7.11
CA PRO A 157 -4.83 4.84 7.23
C PRO A 157 -4.20 4.15 8.44
N LEU A 158 -5.02 3.43 9.19
CA LEU A 158 -4.59 2.72 10.39
C LEU A 158 -3.72 1.49 10.07
N TRP A 159 -3.97 0.87 8.91
CA TRP A 159 -3.30 -0.34 8.48
C TRP A 159 -2.61 -0.11 7.14
N THR A 160 -1.41 -0.65 7.01
CA THR A 160 -0.78 -0.84 5.70
C THR A 160 -1.36 -2.08 5.02
N SER A 161 -1.24 -2.19 3.69
CA SER A 161 -1.65 -3.38 2.97
C SER A 161 -0.96 -4.65 3.52
N VAL A 162 0.28 -4.54 3.99
CA VAL A 162 1.02 -5.65 4.60
C VAL A 162 0.36 -6.09 5.90
N ASP A 163 0.00 -5.15 6.78
CA ASP A 163 -0.71 -5.47 8.03
C ASP A 163 -2.03 -6.18 7.73
N MET A 164 -2.79 -5.70 6.75
CA MET A 164 -4.03 -6.34 6.31
C MET A 164 -3.80 -7.78 5.84
N GLY A 165 -2.74 -8.01 5.06
CA GLY A 165 -2.39 -9.35 4.57
C GLY A 165 -1.97 -10.30 5.69
N GLU A 166 -1.15 -9.83 6.63
CA GLU A 166 -0.70 -10.61 7.78
C GLU A 166 -1.85 -10.93 8.74
N LEU A 167 -2.77 -9.99 8.98
CA LEU A 167 -3.97 -10.21 9.78
C LEU A 167 -4.90 -11.25 9.13
N LEU A 168 -5.17 -11.14 7.82
CA LEU A 168 -5.96 -12.13 7.09
C LEU A 168 -5.30 -13.52 7.12
N ALA A 169 -3.99 -13.60 6.95
CA ALA A 169 -3.25 -14.86 7.03
C ALA A 169 -3.30 -15.48 8.43
N THR A 170 -3.26 -14.63 9.48
CA THR A 170 -3.36 -15.05 10.88
C THR A 170 -4.77 -15.57 11.19
N GLU A 171 -5.82 -14.90 10.72
CA GLU A 171 -7.21 -15.34 10.88
C GLU A 171 -7.46 -16.71 10.22
N LEU A 172 -6.82 -16.97 9.09
CA LEU A 172 -6.82 -18.28 8.42
C LEU A 172 -5.90 -19.33 9.07
N LYS A 173 -5.27 -19.01 10.21
CA LYS A 173 -4.36 -19.89 10.95
C LYS A 173 -3.21 -20.41 10.08
N LEU A 174 -2.67 -19.55 9.21
CA LEU A 174 -1.52 -19.89 8.38
C LEU A 174 -0.22 -19.88 9.20
N PRO A 175 0.77 -20.72 8.86
CA PRO A 175 2.05 -20.76 9.56
C PRO A 175 2.83 -19.46 9.36
N ALA A 176 3.69 -19.14 10.32
CA ALA A 176 4.56 -17.96 10.28
C ALA A 176 5.39 -17.85 8.99
N GLN A 177 5.80 -18.98 8.39
CA GLN A 177 6.53 -18.98 7.12
C GLN A 177 5.67 -18.47 5.96
N ILE A 178 4.38 -18.84 5.92
CA ILE A 178 3.45 -18.33 4.91
C ILE A 178 3.13 -16.87 5.18
N ILE A 179 2.91 -16.46 6.44
CA ILE A 179 2.68 -15.06 6.82
C ILE A 179 3.85 -14.18 6.33
N LYS A 180 5.10 -14.60 6.55
CA LYS A 180 6.29 -13.90 6.02
C LYS A 180 6.30 -13.80 4.49
N ALA A 181 5.80 -14.83 3.79
CA ALA A 181 5.67 -14.81 2.34
C ALA A 181 4.55 -13.86 1.89
N VAL A 182 3.43 -13.79 2.63
CA VAL A 182 2.34 -12.84 2.39
C VAL A 182 2.85 -11.42 2.40
N ALA A 183 3.58 -11.00 3.45
CA ALA A 183 4.13 -9.65 3.53
C ALA A 183 4.94 -9.26 2.28
N ARG A 184 5.81 -10.16 1.81
CA ARG A 184 6.64 -9.94 0.61
C ARG A 184 5.80 -9.86 -0.67
N ILE A 185 4.79 -10.72 -0.80
CA ILE A 185 3.92 -10.75 -1.97
C ILE A 185 3.03 -9.51 -1.99
N VAL A 186 2.54 -9.05 -0.85
CA VAL A 186 1.77 -7.80 -0.72
C VAL A 186 2.61 -6.60 -1.13
N ASP A 187 3.83 -6.45 -0.59
CA ASP A 187 4.73 -5.35 -0.96
C ASP A 187 5.01 -5.32 -2.47
N LEU A 188 5.27 -6.49 -3.06
CA LEU A 188 5.50 -6.61 -4.50
C LEU A 188 4.24 -6.30 -5.30
N SER A 189 3.07 -6.70 -4.80
CA SER A 189 1.78 -6.41 -5.41
C SER A 189 1.47 -4.91 -5.37
N GLU A 190 1.78 -4.23 -4.25
CA GLU A 190 1.66 -2.77 -4.15
C GLU A 190 2.62 -2.06 -5.12
N TYR A 191 3.85 -2.55 -5.30
CA TYR A 191 4.76 -2.01 -6.31
C TYR A 191 4.17 -2.11 -7.73
N TYR A 192 3.55 -3.26 -8.08
CA TYR A 192 2.93 -3.51 -9.39
C TYR A 192 1.42 -3.22 -9.44
N ARG A 193 0.88 -2.44 -8.51
CA ARG A 193 -0.56 -2.24 -8.33
C ARG A 193 -1.28 -1.85 -9.63
N GLU A 194 -0.75 -0.86 -10.36
CA GLU A 194 -1.32 -0.40 -11.64
C GLU A 194 -1.44 -1.52 -12.68
N ASP A 195 -0.39 -2.33 -12.83
CA ASP A 195 -0.37 -3.45 -13.79
C ASP A 195 -1.37 -4.55 -13.39
N ILE A 196 -1.44 -4.85 -12.08
CA ILE A 196 -2.37 -5.84 -11.53
C ILE A 196 -3.81 -5.37 -11.75
N GLU A 197 -4.11 -4.12 -11.42
CA GLU A 197 -5.41 -3.50 -11.63
C GLU A 197 -5.86 -3.56 -13.08
N ARG A 198 -4.98 -3.15 -14.00
CA ARG A 198 -5.26 -3.21 -15.44
C ARG A 198 -5.57 -4.63 -15.87
N LYS A 199 -4.78 -5.62 -15.45
CA LYS A 199 -4.99 -7.04 -15.82
C LYS A 199 -6.26 -7.63 -15.23
N VAL A 200 -6.59 -7.30 -13.98
CA VAL A 200 -7.85 -7.74 -13.34
C VAL A 200 -9.05 -7.11 -14.04
N PHE A 201 -8.98 -5.83 -14.39
CA PHE A 201 -10.02 -5.15 -15.16
C PHE A 201 -10.26 -5.84 -16.51
N TRP A 202 -9.20 -6.17 -17.25
CA TRP A 202 -9.33 -6.92 -18.51
C TRP A 202 -9.91 -8.32 -18.30
N ALA A 203 -9.49 -9.04 -17.25
CA ALA A 203 -10.05 -10.36 -16.93
C ALA A 203 -11.54 -10.29 -16.54
N ALA A 204 -11.96 -9.23 -15.83
CA ALA A 204 -13.34 -9.01 -15.42
C ALA A 204 -14.26 -8.53 -16.57
N ASN A 205 -13.75 -7.70 -17.48
CA ASN A 205 -14.51 -7.23 -18.65
C ASN A 205 -14.68 -8.31 -19.73
N LEU A 206 -13.79 -9.30 -19.78
CA LEU A 206 -14.01 -10.50 -20.57
C LEU A 206 -15.21 -11.33 -20.04
N THR A 207 -15.73 -11.02 -18.85
CA THR A 207 -16.80 -11.78 -18.17
C THR A 207 -18.08 -10.98 -17.84
N SER A 208 -18.12 -9.64 -17.91
CA SER A 208 -19.38 -8.87 -17.71
C SER A 208 -19.36 -7.42 -18.23
N THR A 209 -20.52 -6.91 -18.64
CA THR A 209 -20.81 -5.55 -19.17
C THR A 209 -21.06 -4.46 -18.11
N THR A 210 -20.80 -4.73 -16.83
CA THR A 210 -21.12 -3.77 -15.75
C THR A 210 -20.03 -2.72 -15.59
N GLN A 211 -20.33 -1.52 -16.09
CA GLN A 211 -19.66 -0.27 -15.75
C GLN A 211 -19.64 -0.08 -14.22
N ASN A 212 -18.50 0.42 -13.70
CA ASN A 212 -18.21 0.77 -12.29
C ASN A 212 -17.33 -0.21 -11.49
N VAL A 213 -16.32 -0.82 -12.10
CA VAL A 213 -15.18 -1.30 -11.29
C VAL A 213 -14.38 -0.09 -10.79
N THR A 214 -14.80 0.47 -9.66
CA THR A 214 -13.93 1.30 -8.81
C THR A 214 -12.69 0.45 -8.51
N GLY A 215 -11.48 0.96 -8.76
CA GLY A 215 -10.25 0.16 -8.80
C GLY A 215 -9.99 -0.75 -7.58
N ILE A 216 -9.02 -1.66 -7.71
CA ILE A 216 -8.67 -2.60 -6.63
C ILE A 216 -8.33 -1.82 -5.36
N ARG A 217 -8.87 -2.24 -4.22
CA ARG A 217 -8.59 -1.64 -2.90
C ARG A 217 -7.44 -2.38 -2.21
N SER A 218 -6.79 -1.75 -1.24
CA SER A 218 -5.68 -2.37 -0.49
C SER A 218 -6.06 -3.71 0.12
N LEU A 219 -7.24 -3.79 0.74
CA LEU A 219 -7.76 -5.04 1.31
C LEU A 219 -7.94 -6.15 0.25
N HIS A 220 -8.43 -5.80 -0.93
CA HIS A 220 -8.64 -6.77 -2.02
C HIS A 220 -7.30 -7.30 -2.53
N LEU A 221 -6.33 -6.40 -2.72
CA LEU A 221 -4.98 -6.76 -3.15
C LEU A 221 -4.31 -7.68 -2.13
N SER A 222 -4.44 -7.37 -0.84
CA SER A 222 -3.92 -8.19 0.26
C SER A 222 -4.57 -9.58 0.31
N ALA A 223 -5.88 -9.69 0.10
CA ALA A 223 -6.56 -10.98 0.00
C ALA A 223 -6.05 -11.84 -1.16
N GLY A 224 -5.86 -11.22 -2.34
CA GLY A 224 -5.25 -11.88 -3.49
C GLY A 224 -3.81 -12.35 -3.22
N ALA A 225 -3.03 -11.53 -2.52
CA ALA A 225 -1.66 -11.86 -2.11
C ALA A 225 -1.61 -13.02 -1.09
N VAL A 226 -2.55 -13.07 -0.13
CA VAL A 226 -2.70 -14.21 0.78
C VAL A 226 -2.99 -15.49 -0.01
N ALA A 227 -3.94 -15.43 -0.94
CA ALA A 227 -4.26 -16.57 -1.80
C ALA A 227 -3.07 -17.00 -2.67
N ALA A 228 -2.29 -16.05 -3.18
CA ALA A 228 -1.07 -16.33 -3.95
C ALA A 228 0.01 -17.01 -3.09
N ALA A 229 0.23 -16.52 -1.86
CA ALA A 229 1.19 -17.11 -0.92
C ALA A 229 0.85 -18.56 -0.57
N VAL A 230 -0.43 -18.84 -0.29
CA VAL A 230 -0.89 -20.20 0.01
C VAL A 230 -0.75 -21.10 -1.21
N ARG A 231 -1.06 -20.61 -2.42
CA ARG A 231 -0.92 -21.39 -3.66
C ARG A 231 0.52 -21.81 -3.96
N LEU A 232 1.50 -21.01 -3.54
CA LEU A 232 2.94 -21.32 -3.64
C LEU A 232 3.41 -22.30 -2.55
N SER A 233 2.59 -22.56 -1.52
CA SER A 233 2.89 -23.52 -0.47
C SER A 233 2.28 -24.90 -0.83
N PRO A 234 3.07 -25.98 -0.84
CA PRO A 234 2.55 -27.30 -1.17
C PRO A 234 1.56 -27.80 -0.09
N HIS A 235 0.54 -28.55 -0.53
CA HIS A 235 -0.42 -29.27 0.32
C HIS A 235 -1.37 -28.42 1.19
N ARG A 236 -1.62 -27.16 0.86
CA ARG A 236 -2.63 -26.32 1.52
C ARG A 236 -3.91 -26.23 0.69
N PRO A 237 -5.11 -26.24 1.32
CA PRO A 237 -6.35 -25.97 0.61
C PRO A 237 -6.37 -24.52 0.12
N ASP A 238 -7.12 -24.27 -0.96
CA ASP A 238 -7.30 -22.93 -1.50
C ASP A 238 -7.98 -22.02 -0.46
N PRO A 239 -7.38 -20.89 -0.05
CA PRO A 239 -7.97 -20.01 0.94
C PRO A 239 -9.08 -19.11 0.35
N ALA A 240 -9.28 -19.09 -0.97
CA ALA A 240 -10.22 -18.18 -1.63
C ALA A 240 -11.67 -18.28 -1.08
N PRO A 241 -12.26 -19.46 -0.82
CA PRO A 241 -13.60 -19.55 -0.25
C PRO A 241 -13.71 -18.95 1.16
N ALA A 242 -12.66 -19.10 1.97
CA ALA A 242 -12.63 -18.55 3.33
C ALA A 242 -12.48 -17.02 3.31
N LEU A 243 -11.56 -16.51 2.49
CA LEU A 243 -11.37 -15.07 2.29
C LEU A 243 -12.61 -14.39 1.71
N ALA A 244 -13.28 -15.03 0.74
CA ALA A 244 -14.51 -14.54 0.13
C ALA A 244 -15.60 -14.28 1.18
N ARG A 245 -15.77 -15.22 2.10
CA ARG A 245 -16.71 -15.11 3.21
C ARG A 245 -16.31 -14.06 4.24
N LEU A 246 -15.03 -14.00 4.62
CA LEU A 246 -14.53 -12.99 5.58
C LEU A 246 -14.70 -11.57 5.04
N LEU A 247 -14.42 -11.37 3.75
CA LEU A 247 -14.37 -10.04 3.14
C LEU A 247 -15.67 -9.64 2.44
N ARG A 248 -16.68 -10.51 2.43
CA ARG A 248 -17.94 -10.31 1.69
C ARG A 248 -17.70 -10.03 0.20
N LEU A 249 -16.75 -10.77 -0.39
CA LEU A 249 -16.35 -10.64 -1.80
C LEU A 249 -16.66 -11.92 -2.60
N PRO A 250 -16.84 -11.83 -3.93
CA PRO A 250 -16.95 -13.02 -4.76
C PRO A 250 -15.66 -13.85 -4.73
N GLN A 251 -15.78 -15.18 -4.55
CA GLN A 251 -14.62 -16.09 -4.57
C GLN A 251 -13.82 -15.97 -5.89
N ALA A 252 -14.53 -15.95 -7.02
CA ALA A 252 -13.91 -15.82 -8.35
C ALA A 252 -13.09 -14.54 -8.51
N TYR A 253 -13.44 -13.46 -7.80
CA TYR A 253 -12.68 -12.21 -7.81
C TYR A 253 -11.33 -12.37 -7.09
N ILE A 254 -11.31 -13.07 -5.95
CA ILE A 254 -10.09 -13.38 -5.20
C ILE A 254 -9.19 -14.32 -5.98
N GLU A 255 -9.76 -15.34 -6.64
CA GLU A 255 -9.03 -16.25 -7.52
C GLU A 255 -8.41 -15.51 -8.71
N CYS A 256 -9.15 -14.58 -9.33
CA CYS A 256 -8.63 -13.72 -10.40
C CYS A 256 -7.44 -12.87 -9.91
N LEU A 257 -7.56 -12.24 -8.73
CA LEU A 257 -6.48 -11.46 -8.12
C LEU A 257 -5.23 -12.31 -7.89
N ARG A 258 -5.41 -13.48 -7.26
CA ARG A 258 -4.34 -14.47 -7.02
C ARG A 258 -3.61 -14.79 -8.33
N ASP A 259 -4.35 -15.15 -9.36
CA ASP A 259 -3.77 -15.61 -10.63
C ASP A 259 -3.03 -14.49 -11.36
N VAL A 260 -3.57 -13.26 -11.32
CA VAL A 260 -2.90 -12.08 -11.88
C VAL A 260 -1.62 -11.76 -11.11
N ILE A 261 -1.64 -11.78 -9.78
CA ILE A 261 -0.46 -11.56 -8.94
C ILE A 261 0.62 -12.60 -9.25
N LEU A 262 0.27 -13.89 -9.27
CA LEU A 262 1.23 -14.96 -9.58
C LEU A 262 1.83 -14.81 -10.98
N LYS A 263 1.01 -14.46 -11.99
CA LYS A 263 1.48 -14.17 -13.35
C LYS A 263 2.42 -12.97 -13.38
N GLN A 264 2.10 -11.90 -12.66
CA GLN A 264 2.95 -10.71 -12.57
C GLN A 264 4.31 -11.04 -11.94
N MET A 265 4.31 -11.88 -10.90
CA MET A 265 5.54 -12.35 -10.25
C MET A 265 6.37 -13.26 -11.14
N ALA A 266 5.73 -14.18 -11.88
CA ALA A 266 6.42 -15.10 -12.78
C ALA A 266 7.02 -14.42 -14.02
N GLY A 267 6.33 -13.42 -14.57
CA GLY A 267 6.78 -12.64 -15.74
C GLY A 267 7.92 -11.67 -15.44
N ASN A 268 8.01 -11.18 -14.20
CA ASN A 268 9.05 -10.24 -13.76
C ASN A 268 10.18 -10.99 -13.05
N ARG A 269 11.04 -11.69 -13.81
CA ARG A 269 12.28 -12.32 -13.29
C ARG A 269 13.29 -11.30 -12.73
N THR A 270 13.15 -10.04 -13.11
CA THR A 270 13.75 -8.92 -12.39
C THR A 270 12.86 -8.61 -11.19
N THR A 271 12.97 -9.43 -10.14
CA THR A 271 12.65 -8.93 -8.79
C THR A 271 13.37 -7.59 -8.67
N PRO A 272 12.68 -6.47 -8.40
CA PRO A 272 13.37 -5.20 -8.23
C PRO A 272 14.50 -5.43 -7.23
N THR A 273 15.73 -5.01 -7.54
CA THR A 273 16.95 -5.24 -6.72
C THR A 273 16.72 -4.92 -5.24
N ILE A 274 15.75 -4.03 -5.00
CA ILE A 274 14.98 -3.69 -3.81
C ILE A 274 14.67 -4.86 -2.85
N LEU A 275 14.28 -6.05 -3.31
CA LEU A 275 13.95 -7.19 -2.43
C LEU A 275 15.14 -8.11 -2.12
N LYS A 276 16.28 -7.94 -2.80
CA LYS A 276 17.46 -8.81 -2.62
C LYS A 276 18.34 -8.41 -1.42
N ARG A 277 18.31 -7.14 -0.99
CA ARG A 277 19.26 -6.60 0.00
C ARG A 277 18.98 -6.97 1.47
N LYS A 278 17.81 -7.52 1.82
CA LYS A 278 17.51 -7.88 3.22
C LYS A 278 18.09 -9.25 3.65
N ASN A 279 18.65 -10.02 2.72
CA ASN A 279 19.24 -11.34 3.03
C ASN A 279 20.73 -11.28 3.40
N SER A 280 21.40 -10.13 3.30
CA SER A 280 22.85 -10.00 3.53
C SER A 280 23.21 -9.29 4.84
N ALA A 281 22.24 -9.05 5.74
CA ALA A 281 22.47 -8.36 7.02
C ALA A 281 21.96 -9.17 8.23
N SER A 282 21.69 -10.46 8.07
CA SER A 282 21.25 -11.37 9.15
C SER A 282 21.97 -12.71 9.14
N SER A 283 23.23 -12.70 8.70
CA SER A 283 24.18 -13.82 8.78
C SER A 283 25.41 -13.38 9.55
#